data_AF-A0A934BL18-F1
#
_entry.id   AF-A0A934BL18-F1
#
_cell.length_a   1.000
_cell.length_b   1.000
_cell.length_c   1.000
_cell.angle_alpha   90.00
_cell.angle_beta   90.00
_cell.angle_gamma   90.00
#
_symmetry.space_group_name_H-M   'P 1'
#
loop_
_entity.id
_entity.type
_entity.pdbx_description
1 polymer ?
#
loop_
_entity_poly.entity_id
_entity_poly.type
_entity_poly.pdbx_seq_one_letter_code
_entity_poly.pdbx_strand_id
1 'polypeptide(L)' 'MRKFSLVEFSVEHPKLIVVLSVIVTLIFMTQFPKMKTDTNPKNMLPATSDVRVWNDEVDGAFGLYEDMIVVGVKNE' A
#
# COMPACT_ATOMS: atom_id res chain seq x y z
N MET A 1 -22.35 -7.02 41.66
CA MET A 1 -21.22 -6.63 40.78
C MET A 1 -21.72 -5.54 39.85
N ARG A 2 -21.21 -4.30 39.94
CA ARG A 2 -21.60 -3.24 39.00
C ARG A 2 -21.14 -3.64 37.60
N LYS A 3 -22.07 -3.72 36.63
CA LYS A 3 -21.72 -3.94 35.22
C LYS A 3 -21.21 -2.62 34.67
N PHE A 4 -19.97 -2.58 34.24
CA PHE A 4 -19.44 -1.44 33.50
C PHE A 4 -20.09 -1.38 32.12
N SER A 5 -20.56 -0.20 31.71
CA SER A 5 -21.11 0.05 30.38
C SER A 5 -20.21 1.03 29.65
N LEU A 6 -19.64 0.58 28.53
CA LEU A 6 -18.77 1.41 27.69
C LEU A 6 -19.54 2.60 27.10
N VAL A 7 -20.82 2.40 26.80
CA VAL A 7 -21.71 3.42 26.26
C VAL A 7 -21.97 4.50 27.31
N GLU A 8 -22.30 4.09 28.54
CA GLU A 8 -22.56 5.03 29.65
C GLU A 8 -21.31 5.86 29.96
N PHE A 9 -20.15 5.22 30.08
CA PHE A 9 -18.87 5.90 30.25
C PHE A 9 -18.56 6.90 29.12
N SER A 10 -18.89 6.53 27.88
CA SER A 10 -18.64 7.41 26.72
C SER A 10 -19.52 8.65 26.71
N VAL A 11 -20.76 8.52 27.21
CA VAL A 11 -21.72 9.63 27.31
C VAL A 11 -21.41 10.53 28.52
N GLU A 12 -20.93 9.97 29.63
CA GLU A 12 -20.54 10.73 30.82
C GLU A 12 -19.23 11.51 30.63
N HIS A 13 -18.31 11.01 29.78
CA HIS A 13 -17.01 11.63 29.53
C HIS A 13 -16.74 11.97 28.05
N PRO A 14 -17.61 12.75 27.38
CA PRO A 14 -17.55 12.92 25.93
C PRO A 14 -16.27 13.61 25.46
N LYS A 15 -15.77 14.62 26.19
CA LYS A 15 -14.52 15.31 25.84
C LYS A 15 -13.31 14.37 25.90
N LEU A 16 -13.25 13.50 26.90
CA LEU A 16 -12.18 12.51 27.06
C LEU A 16 -12.17 11.56 25.86
N ILE A 17 -13.34 11.02 25.50
CA ILE A 17 -13.46 10.07 24.39
C ILE A 17 -13.07 10.72 23.07
N VAL A 18 -13.55 11.94 22.79
CA VAL A 18 -13.18 12.65 21.56
C VAL A 18 -11.67 12.88 21.47
N VAL A 19 -11.04 13.33 22.56
CA VAL A 19 -9.58 13.52 22.60
C VAL A 19 -8.85 12.19 22.37
N LEU A 20 -9.27 11.11 23.02
CA LEU A 20 -8.69 9.78 22.82
C LEU A 20 -8.84 9.31 21.37
N SER A 21 -10.02 9.46 20.76
CA SER A 21 -10.24 9.12 19.35
C SER A 21 -9.32 9.92 18.43
N VAL A 22 -9.19 11.23 18.65
CA VAL A 22 -8.27 12.07 17.87
C VAL A 22 -6.82 11.61 18.03
N ILE A 23 -6.37 11.30 19.25
CA ILE A 23 -5.02 10.78 19.49
C ILE A 23 -4.80 9.46 18.74
N VAL A 24 -5.75 8.53 18.83
CA VAL A 24 -5.67 7.25 18.10
C VAL A 24 -5.59 7.49 16.59
N THR A 25 -6.43 8.37 16.05
CA THR A 25 -6.39 8.75 14.63
C THR A 25 -5.02 9.32 14.23
N LEU A 26 -4.46 10.24 15.02
CA LEU A 26 -3.14 10.83 14.75
C LEU A 26 -2.03 9.79 14.81
N ILE A 27 -2.08 8.85 15.76
CA ILE A 27 -1.13 7.74 15.84
C ILE A 27 -1.15 6.92 14.54
N PHE A 28 -2.33 6.56 14.03
CA PHE A 28 -2.44 5.87 12.74
C PHE A 28 -1.99 6.74 11.56
N MET A 29 -2.24 8.05 11.62
CA MET A 29 -1.79 8.99 10.60
C MET A 29 -0.26 9.00 10.46
N THR A 30 0.49 8.76 11.54
CA THR A 30 1.97 8.63 11.47
C THR A 30 2.44 7.44 10.62
N GLN A 31 1.57 6.48 10.29
CA GLN A 31 1.91 5.34 9.44
C GLN A 31 1.76 5.65 7.94
N PHE A 32 1.06 6.73 7.56
CA PHE A 32 0.85 7.09 6.16
C PHE A 32 2.15 7.30 5.37
N PRO A 33 3.20 7.95 5.91
CA PRO A 33 4.49 8.07 5.21
C PRO A 33 5.17 6.74 4.91
N LYS A 34 4.78 5.64 5.57
CA LYS A 34 5.30 4.29 5.29
C LYS A 34 4.60 3.61 4.12
N MET A 35 3.46 4.13 3.65
CA MET A 35 2.79 3.59 2.49
C MET A 35 3.66 3.77 1.25
N LYS A 36 3.81 2.69 0.49
CA LYS A 36 4.46 2.69 -0.83
C LYS A 36 3.40 2.36 -1.86
N THR A 37 3.21 3.24 -2.83
CA THR A 37 2.34 2.97 -3.96
C THR A 37 3.11 2.13 -4.96
N ASP A 38 2.63 0.93 -5.24
CA ASP A 38 3.13 0.08 -6.31
C ASP A 38 2.20 0.25 -7.52
N THR A 39 2.68 0.96 -8.53
CA THR A 39 1.96 1.17 -9.80
C THR A 39 2.53 0.31 -10.92
N ASN A 40 3.47 -0.59 -10.63
CA ASN A 40 4.10 -1.39 -11.66
C ASN A 40 3.14 -2.54 -12.07
N PRO A 41 2.67 -2.58 -13.32
CA PRO A 41 1.74 -3.62 -13.78
C PRO A 41 2.29 -5.04 -13.66
N LYS A 42 3.63 -5.22 -13.63
CA LYS A 42 4.31 -6.51 -13.41
C LYS A 42 3.95 -7.12 -12.05
N ASN A 43 3.79 -6.29 -11.03
CA ASN A 43 3.44 -6.74 -9.67
C ASN A 43 1.97 -7.12 -9.53
N MET A 44 1.13 -6.85 -10.54
CA MET A 44 -0.25 -7.34 -10.60
C MET A 44 -0.32 -8.83 -10.96
N LEU A 45 0.79 -9.41 -11.46
CA LEU A 45 0.93 -10.83 -11.73
C LEU A 45 1.62 -11.58 -10.58
N PRO A 46 1.28 -12.86 -10.34
CA PRO A 46 2.02 -13.71 -9.41
C PRO A 46 3.51 -13.70 -9.73
N ALA A 47 4.36 -13.73 -8.68
CA ALA A 47 5.81 -13.76 -8.83
C ALA A 47 6.32 -14.95 -9.67
N THR A 48 5.55 -16.03 -9.73
CA THR A 48 5.86 -17.26 -10.48
C THR A 48 5.28 -17.28 -11.89
N SER A 49 4.67 -16.19 -12.37
CA SER A 49 4.15 -16.13 -13.73
C SER A 49 5.29 -16.16 -14.75
N ASP A 50 5.21 -17.07 -15.73
CA ASP A 50 6.22 -17.22 -16.78
C ASP A 50 6.53 -15.89 -17.51
N VAL A 51 5.49 -15.09 -17.76
CA VAL A 51 5.62 -13.77 -18.41
C VAL A 51 6.41 -12.80 -17.52
N ARG A 52 6.22 -12.85 -16.20
CA ARG A 52 6.92 -11.99 -15.26
C ARG A 52 8.40 -12.37 -15.15
N VAL A 53 8.68 -13.66 -15.02
CA VAL A 53 10.05 -14.21 -14.94
C VAL A 53 10.82 -13.91 -16.22
N TRP A 54 10.21 -14.16 -17.38
CA TRP A 54 10.84 -13.85 -18.67
C TRP A 54 11.10 -12.35 -18.84
N ASN A 55 10.14 -11.49 -18.46
CA ASN A 55 10.38 -10.04 -18.45
C ASN A 55 11.52 -9.65 -17.49
N ASP A 56 11.62 -10.24 -16.29
CA ASP A 56 12.75 -10.00 -15.36
C ASP A 56 14.11 -10.36 -15.99
N GLU A 57 14.18 -11.47 -16.73
CA GLU A 57 15.40 -11.86 -17.46
C GLU A 57 15.76 -10.88 -18.57
N VAL A 58 14.78 -10.45 -19.35
CA VAL A 58 14.96 -9.48 -20.45
C VAL A 58 15.34 -8.10 -19.91
N ASP A 59 14.68 -7.63 -18.84
CA ASP A 59 15.01 -6.38 -18.14
C ASP A 59 16.48 -6.40 -17.69
N GLY A 60 16.93 -7.51 -17.10
CA GLY A 60 18.32 -7.71 -16.66
C GLY A 60 19.33 -7.78 -17.80
N ALA A 61 19.00 -8.46 -18.91
CA ALA A 61 19.91 -8.63 -20.04
C ALA A 61 20.19 -7.33 -20.80
N PHE A 62 19.19 -6.45 -20.88
CA PHE A 62 19.27 -5.22 -21.68
C PHE A 62 19.29 -3.94 -20.85
N GLY A 63 19.27 -4.04 -19.52
CA GLY A 63 19.17 -2.88 -18.63
C GLY A 63 17.89 -2.08 -18.87
N LEU A 64 16.78 -2.77 -19.17
CA LEU A 64 15.51 -2.12 -19.43
C LEU A 64 14.99 -1.50 -18.12
N TYR A 65 14.78 -0.18 -18.14
CA TYR A 65 14.07 0.52 -17.08
C TYR A 65 12.61 0.72 -17.48
N GLU A 66 11.74 1.01 -16.51
CA GLU A 66 10.32 1.33 -16.76
C GLU A 66 10.13 2.42 -17.82
N ASP A 67 11.10 3.33 -17.95
CA ASP A 67 11.08 4.47 -18.89
C ASP A 67 11.76 4.18 -20.25
N MET A 68 12.05 2.92 -20.59
CA MET A 68 12.72 2.60 -21.85
C MET A 68 11.83 2.82 -23.08
N ILE A 69 12.40 3.44 -24.12
CA ILE A 69 11.78 3.55 -25.45
C ILE A 69 12.16 2.33 -26.29
N VAL A 70 11.15 1.51 -26.63
CA VAL A 70 11.33 0.35 -27.52
C VAL A 70 11.06 0.76 -28.97
N VAL A 71 12.01 0.48 -29.86
CA VAL A 71 11.87 0.72 -31.30
C VAL A 71 11.66 -0.61 -32.02
N GLY A 72 10.45 -0.84 -32.53
CA GLY A 72 10.15 -2.02 -33.36
C GLY A 72 10.61 -1.80 -34.79
N VAL A 73 11.53 -2.65 -35.27
CA VAL A 73 11.95 -2.69 -36.67
C VAL A 73 11.39 -3.95 -37.32
N LYS A 74 10.64 -3.78 -38.41
CA LYS A 74 10.13 -4.88 -39.25
C LYS A 74 10.71 -4.73 -40.65
N ASN A 75 11.26 -5.81 -41.20
CA ASN A 75 11.64 -5.91 -42.61
C ASN A 75 10.67 -6.86 -43.33
N GLU A 76 10.43 -6.65 -44.62
CA GLU A 76 9.50 -7.44 -45.45
C GLU A 76 10.04 -8.85 -45.75
#